data_AF-A0A354CXQ4-F1
#
_entry.id   AF-A0A354CXQ4-F1
#
_cell.length_a   1.000
_cell.length_b   1.000
_cell.length_c   1.000
_cell.angle_alpha   90.00
_cell.angle_beta   90.00
_cell.angle_gamma   90.00
#
_symmetry.space_group_name_H-M   'P 1'
#
loop_
_entity.id
_entity.type
_entity.pdbx_description
1 polymer ?
#
loop_
_entity_poly.entity_id
_entity_poly.type
_entity_poly.pdbx_seq_one_letter_code
_entity_poly.pdbx_strand_id
1 'polypeptide(L)' 'RPDGQILLGDEISPDTCRFWEQGTRRKLDKDRFRRDLGDVEAAYQEMLRRVLE' A
#
# COMPACT_ATOMS: atom_id res chain seq x y z
N ARG A 1 9.98 -32.09 -1.00
CA ARG A 1 10.75 -30.83 -1.13
C ARG A 1 9.98 -29.99 -2.14
N PRO A 2 9.75 -28.68 -1.90
CA PRO A 2 9.26 -27.85 -2.98
C PRO A 2 10.26 -27.98 -4.13
N ASP A 3 9.75 -28.07 -5.33
CA ASP A 3 10.33 -28.40 -6.62
C ASP A 3 11.41 -27.41 -7.12
N GLY A 4 12.07 -26.68 -6.21
CA GLY A 4 13.10 -25.69 -6.54
C GLY A 4 12.54 -24.42 -7.19
N GLN A 5 11.22 -24.28 -7.29
CA GLN A 5 10.61 -23.05 -7.80
C GLN A 5 10.80 -21.89 -6.83
N ILE A 6 11.22 -20.75 -7.37
CA ILE A 6 11.25 -19.48 -6.65
C ILE A 6 9.82 -18.93 -6.64
N LEU A 7 9.26 -18.79 -5.46
CA LEU A 7 7.94 -18.21 -5.24
C LEU A 7 8.10 -16.84 -4.57
N LEU A 8 7.22 -15.91 -4.94
CA LEU A 8 7.08 -14.66 -4.20
C LEU A 8 6.40 -14.96 -2.85
N GLY A 9 6.99 -14.46 -1.76
CA GLY A 9 6.43 -14.54 -0.41
C GLY A 9 6.11 -13.15 0.14
N ASP A 10 5.85 -13.10 1.45
CA ASP A 10 5.57 -11.87 2.20
C ASP A 10 4.32 -11.13 1.71
N GLU A 11 4.34 -9.79 1.69
CA GLU A 11 3.17 -8.94 1.56
C GLU A 11 3.38 -7.82 0.52
N ILE A 12 2.34 -7.57 -0.28
CA ILE A 12 2.22 -6.36 -1.12
C ILE A 12 0.98 -5.59 -0.66
N SER A 13 1.19 -4.50 0.05
CA SER A 13 0.11 -3.65 0.57
C SER A 13 0.58 -2.20 0.75
N PRO A 14 -0.27 -1.25 1.17
CA PRO A 14 0.16 0.10 1.52
C PRO A 14 1.14 0.17 2.72
N ASP A 15 1.36 -0.94 3.44
CA ASP A 15 2.42 -1.05 4.45
C ASP A 15 3.81 -1.20 3.83
N THR A 16 3.90 -1.99 2.76
CA THR A 16 5.15 -2.39 2.08
C THR A 16 5.43 -1.60 0.80
N CYS A 17 4.44 -0.88 0.28
CA CYS A 17 4.55 -0.02 -0.91
C CYS A 17 4.44 1.48 -0.57
N ARG A 18 4.87 2.35 -1.50
CA ARG A 18 4.56 3.78 -1.46
C ARG A 18 3.63 4.17 -2.61
N PHE A 19 2.49 4.75 -2.26
CA PHE A 19 1.47 5.17 -3.20
C PHE A 19 1.20 6.66 -3.05
N TRP A 20 1.46 7.41 -4.11
CA TRP A 20 1.19 8.84 -4.17
C TRP A 20 0.11 9.11 -5.20
N GLU A 21 -0.93 9.82 -4.78
CA GLU A 21 -1.99 10.24 -5.67
C GLU A 21 -1.45 11.16 -6.78
N GLN A 22 -1.83 10.86 -8.01
CA GLN A 22 -1.47 11.67 -9.17
C GLN A 22 -2.12 13.06 -9.06
N GLY A 23 -1.36 14.11 -9.37
CA GLY A 23 -1.83 15.50 -9.32
C GLY A 23 -1.70 16.16 -7.94
N THR A 24 -2.07 15.47 -6.85
CA THR A 24 -2.02 16.07 -5.49
C THR A 24 -0.76 15.68 -4.71
N ARG A 25 -0.10 14.58 -5.07
CA ARG A 25 0.98 13.93 -4.32
C ARG A 25 0.58 13.53 -2.89
N ARG A 26 -0.72 13.42 -2.60
CA ARG A 26 -1.24 12.89 -1.34
C ARG A 26 -0.71 11.47 -1.15
N LYS A 27 -0.17 11.19 0.03
CA LYS A 27 0.28 9.82 0.39
C LYS A 27 -0.92 8.96 0.72
N LEU A 28 -0.97 7.77 0.16
CA LEU A 28 -2.00 6.75 0.34
C LEU A 28 -1.43 5.46 0.96
N ASP A 29 -0.36 5.60 1.73
CA ASP A 29 0.43 4.51 2.28
C ASP A 29 0.81 4.76 3.76
N LYS A 30 1.54 3.83 4.37
CA LYS A 30 1.96 3.89 5.78
C LYS A 30 2.77 5.12 6.16
N ASP A 31 3.32 5.90 5.21
CA ASP A 31 3.94 7.19 5.54
C ASP A 31 2.93 8.17 6.16
N ARG A 32 1.61 7.96 5.97
CA ARG A 32 0.60 8.73 6.69
C ARG A 32 0.68 8.53 8.20
N PHE A 33 0.93 7.31 8.65
CA PHE A 33 1.20 7.02 10.06
C PHE A 33 2.59 7.49 10.47
N ARG A 34 3.63 7.14 9.70
CA ARG A 34 5.03 7.45 10.06
C ARG A 34 5.34 8.94 10.18
N ARG A 35 4.55 9.80 9.54
CA ARG A 35 4.74 11.25 9.48
C ARG A 35 3.56 12.03 10.06
N ASP A 36 2.71 11.37 10.85
CA ASP A 36 1.57 11.98 11.54
C ASP A 36 0.61 12.77 10.61
N LEU A 37 0.39 12.27 9.38
CA LEU A 37 -0.50 12.91 8.39
C LEU A 37 -1.98 12.56 8.59
N GLY A 38 -2.29 11.69 9.56
CA GLY A 38 -3.65 11.23 9.87
C GLY A 38 -4.31 10.41 8.75
N ASP A 39 -5.57 10.04 8.94
CA ASP A 39 -6.41 9.43 7.90
C ASP A 39 -5.80 8.17 7.25
N VAL A 40 -5.20 7.29 8.07
CA VAL A 40 -4.47 6.11 7.61
C VAL A 40 -5.45 5.06 7.05
N GLU A 41 -6.49 4.72 7.81
CA GLU A 41 -7.46 3.69 7.41
C GLU A 41 -8.20 4.07 6.12
N ALA A 42 -8.68 5.31 6.00
CA ALA A 42 -9.38 5.75 4.79
C ALA A 42 -8.46 5.74 3.56
N ALA A 43 -7.16 6.06 3.72
CA ALA A 43 -6.20 5.95 2.64
C ALA A 43 -6.01 4.50 2.15
N TYR A 44 -6.10 3.52 3.06
CA TYR A 44 -5.98 2.10 2.72
C TYR A 44 -7.26 1.60 2.05
N GLN A 45 -8.44 2.01 2.54
CA GLN A 45 -9.72 1.73 1.90
C GLN A 45 -9.80 2.33 0.49
N GLU A 46 -9.28 3.54 0.30
CA GLU A 46 -9.20 4.18 -1.02
C GLU A 46 -8.26 3.44 -1.96
N MET A 47 -7.09 2.98 -1.47
CA MET A 47 -6.20 2.12 -2.27
C MET A 47 -6.86 0.81 -2.66
N LEU A 48 -7.55 0.14 -1.72
CA LEU A 48 -8.29 -1.08 -2.00
C LEU A 48 -9.34 -0.86 -3.10
N ARG A 49 -10.12 0.22 -2.97
CA ARG A 49 -11.13 0.61 -3.96
C ARG A 49 -10.52 0.77 -5.36
N ARG A 50 -9.41 1.51 -5.49
CA ARG A 50 -8.72 1.75 -6.78
C ARG A 50 -8.10 0.51 -7.42
N VAL A 51 -7.78 -0.52 -6.63
CA VAL A 51 -7.20 -1.76 -7.16
C VAL A 51 -8.30 -2.72 -7.61
N LEU A 52 -9.47 -2.67 -6.98
CA LEU A 52 -10.59 -3.55 -7.29
C LEU A 52 -11.53 -3.01 -8.38
N GLU A 53 -11.62 -1.69 -8.53
CA GLU A 53 -12.37 -0.99 -9.59
C GLU A 53 -11.52 -0.76 -10.84
#